data_AF-A0A603E9D9-F1
#
_entry.id   AF-A0A603E9D9-F1
#
_cell.length_a   1.000
_cell.length_b   1.000
_cell.length_c   1.000
_cell.angle_alpha   90.00
_cell.angle_beta   90.00
_cell.angle_gamma   90.00
#
_symmetry.space_group_name_H-M   'P 1'
#
loop_
_entity.id
_entity.type
_entity.pdbx_description
1 polymer ?
#
loop_
_entity_poly.entity_id
_entity_poly.type
_entity_poly.pdbx_seq_one_letter_code
_entity_poly.pdbx_strand_id
1 'polypeptide(L)'
;DYLLPAEKFAALKREQALPLAINPNSDQYLEERLQLLDEQLATVTRLAKDNELPDAILTESGLKITPLDAAVPDRAQALIDQTSQLLPRIKITELLMDVDDWTGFSRHFTHLKDGAEAKDRTLLLSAILGDAINLGLTKMAESSPGLTYAKLSWLQAWHIRDETYSAALAELVNHQYRHAFAAHWGDGTTSSSDGQRFRAGGRGESTGHVNPKYGSEPGRLFYTHISDQYA
;
A
#
# COMPACT_ATOMS: atom_id res chain seq x y z
N ASP A 1 -10.69 -21.85 3.36
CA ASP A 1 -10.07 -23.19 3.36
C ASP A 1 -8.54 -23.17 3.13
N TYR A 2 -7.80 -22.37 3.89
CA TYR A 2 -6.32 -22.29 3.77
C TYR A 2 -5.56 -22.94 4.94
N LEU A 3 -6.27 -23.58 5.88
CA LEU A 3 -5.66 -24.22 7.04
C LEU A 3 -5.55 -25.73 6.83
N LEU A 4 -4.38 -26.28 7.16
CA LEU A 4 -4.15 -27.71 7.11
C LEU A 4 -5.05 -28.42 8.16
N PRO A 5 -5.87 -29.42 7.79
CA PRO A 5 -6.71 -30.13 8.75
C PRO A 5 -5.88 -30.76 9.88
N ALA A 6 -6.40 -30.75 11.11
CA ALA A 6 -5.67 -31.18 12.31
C ALA A 6 -5.12 -32.61 12.20
N GLU A 7 -5.88 -33.53 11.60
CA GLU A 7 -5.44 -34.92 11.40
C GLU A 7 -4.27 -35.02 10.41
N LYS A 8 -4.33 -34.24 9.32
CA LYS A 8 -3.25 -34.17 8.32
C LYS A 8 -1.99 -33.57 8.93
N PHE A 9 -2.14 -32.55 9.77
CA PHE A 9 -1.02 -31.96 10.53
C PHE A 9 -0.38 -32.99 11.47
N ALA A 10 -1.20 -33.72 12.23
CA ALA A 10 -0.71 -34.73 13.17
C ALA A 10 0.03 -35.87 12.46
N ALA A 11 -0.43 -36.30 11.28
CA ALA A 11 0.25 -37.30 10.45
C ALA A 11 1.61 -36.78 9.96
N LEU A 12 1.65 -35.60 9.32
CA LEU A 12 2.89 -35.00 8.81
C LEU A 12 3.91 -34.73 9.92
N LYS A 13 3.45 -34.33 11.12
CA LYS A 13 4.32 -34.12 12.28
C LYS A 13 4.94 -35.44 12.76
N ARG A 14 4.18 -36.54 12.75
CA ARG A 14 4.67 -37.88 13.14
C ARG A 14 5.70 -38.42 12.16
N GLU A 15 5.50 -38.12 10.87
CA GLU A 15 6.38 -38.55 9.77
C GLU A 15 7.56 -37.58 9.53
N GLN A 16 7.68 -36.50 10.32
CA GLN A 16 8.66 -35.41 10.10
C GLN A 16 8.61 -34.82 8.67
N ALA A 17 7.46 -34.89 8.01
CA ALA A 17 7.23 -34.50 6.61
C ALA A 17 6.51 -33.15 6.49
N LEU A 18 6.55 -32.32 7.55
CA LEU A 18 5.99 -30.97 7.46
C LEU A 18 6.78 -30.18 6.40
N PRO A 19 6.12 -29.50 5.45
CA PRO A 19 6.77 -28.74 4.38
C PRO A 19 7.31 -27.40 4.91
N LEU A 20 8.15 -27.47 5.95
CA LEU A 20 8.83 -26.34 6.54
C LEU A 20 10.27 -26.33 6.03
N ALA A 21 10.72 -25.19 5.51
CA ALA A 21 12.10 -25.01 5.07
C ALA A 21 13.12 -24.89 6.23
N ILE A 22 12.67 -25.13 7.47
CA ILE A 22 13.43 -24.96 8.70
C ILE A 22 13.33 -26.21 9.57
N ASN A 23 14.29 -26.36 10.48
CA ASN A 23 14.25 -27.40 11.49
C ASN A 23 13.02 -27.21 12.41
N PRO A 24 12.11 -28.20 12.50
CA PRO A 24 10.92 -28.11 13.35
C PRO A 24 11.21 -28.28 14.84
N ASN A 25 12.42 -28.69 15.23
CA ASN A 25 12.87 -28.68 16.62
C ASN A 25 13.27 -27.25 17.02
N SER A 26 12.52 -26.66 17.95
CA SER A 26 12.72 -25.27 18.37
C SER A 26 14.10 -25.01 18.93
N ASP A 27 14.60 -25.90 19.78
CA ASP A 27 15.83 -25.66 20.54
C ASP A 27 17.02 -25.76 19.61
N GLN A 28 17.02 -26.78 18.75
CA GLN A 28 18.06 -26.95 17.73
C GLN A 28 18.03 -25.84 16.69
N TYR A 29 16.84 -25.42 16.23
CA TYR A 29 16.72 -24.29 15.31
C TYR A 29 17.26 -22.99 15.92
N LEU A 30 16.96 -22.72 17.19
CA LEU A 30 17.45 -21.54 17.88
C LEU A 30 18.97 -21.57 18.06
N GLU A 31 19.53 -22.72 18.44
CA GLU A 31 20.98 -22.92 18.57
C GLU A 31 21.69 -22.68 17.23
N GLU A 32 21.20 -23.28 16.14
CA GLU A 32 21.71 -23.08 14.78
C GLU A 32 21.64 -21.61 14.35
N ARG A 33 20.56 -20.88 14.70
CA ARG A 33 20.38 -19.46 14.35
C ARG A 33 21.28 -18.54 15.16
N LEU A 34 21.46 -18.83 16.45
CA LEU A 34 22.38 -18.06 17.30
C LEU A 34 23.82 -18.26 16.85
N GLN A 35 24.22 -19.49 16.56
CA GLN A 35 25.55 -19.76 16.03
C GLN A 35 25.79 -19.05 14.69
N LEU A 36 24.84 -19.14 13.76
CA LEU A 36 24.93 -18.41 12.49
C LEU A 36 25.01 -16.89 12.71
N LEU A 37 24.22 -16.35 13.65
CA LEU A 37 24.26 -14.93 13.98
C LEU A 37 25.64 -14.51 14.48
N ASP A 38 26.24 -15.28 15.40
CA ASP A 38 27.57 -15.00 15.93
C ASP A 38 28.65 -15.05 14.82
N GLU A 39 28.58 -16.04 13.93
CA GLU A 39 29.48 -16.17 12.78
C GLU A 39 29.35 -14.97 11.81
N GLN A 40 28.12 -14.54 11.53
CA GLN A 40 27.87 -13.38 10.68
C GLN A 40 28.30 -12.06 11.35
N LEU A 41 28.06 -11.89 12.66
CA LEU A 41 28.49 -10.72 13.41
C LEU A 41 30.02 -10.59 13.47
N ALA A 42 30.72 -11.71 13.65
CA ALA A 42 32.17 -11.74 13.59
C ALA A 42 32.68 -11.33 12.19
N THR A 43 32.03 -11.82 11.14
CA THR A 43 32.34 -11.46 9.75
C THR A 43 32.11 -9.98 9.48
N VAL A 44 30.95 -9.45 9.86
CA VAL A 44 30.59 -8.03 9.71
C VAL A 44 31.54 -7.14 10.49
N THR A 45 31.92 -7.52 11.72
CA THR A 45 32.85 -6.76 12.55
C THR A 45 34.25 -6.69 11.93
N ARG A 46 34.73 -7.80 11.37
CA ARG A 46 36.01 -7.82 10.64
C ARG A 46 35.96 -6.89 9.43
N LEU A 47 34.93 -7.04 8.58
CA LEU A 47 34.76 -6.20 7.38
C LEU A 47 34.57 -4.73 7.73
N ALA A 48 33.84 -4.42 8.81
CA ALA A 48 33.64 -3.04 9.28
C ALA A 48 34.95 -2.38 9.69
N LYS A 49 35.80 -3.11 10.42
CA LYS A 49 37.11 -2.62 10.87
C LYS A 49 38.04 -2.30 9.70
N ASP A 50 37.99 -3.13 8.66
CA ASP A 50 38.85 -3.00 7.48
C ASP A 50 38.22 -2.08 6.40
N ASN A 51 37.04 -1.50 6.65
CA ASN A 51 36.23 -0.74 5.69
C ASN A 51 35.90 -1.53 4.39
N GLU A 52 35.68 -2.83 4.52
CA GLU A 52 35.37 -3.78 3.44
C GLU A 52 33.90 -4.22 3.44
N LEU A 53 33.03 -3.55 4.20
CA LEU A 53 31.59 -3.84 4.17
C LEU A 53 31.02 -3.51 2.76
N PRO A 54 30.28 -4.43 2.13
CA PRO A 54 29.62 -4.15 0.87
C PRO A 54 28.53 -3.10 1.08
N ASP A 55 28.57 -2.04 0.26
CA ASP A 55 27.59 -0.96 0.24
C ASP A 55 27.32 -0.30 1.60
N ALA A 56 28.27 -0.37 2.55
CA ALA A 56 28.12 0.22 3.86
C ALA A 56 29.46 0.62 4.47
N ILE A 57 29.45 1.67 5.29
CA ILE A 57 30.61 2.13 6.06
C ILE A 57 30.12 2.47 7.46
N LEU A 58 30.88 2.05 8.48
CA LEU A 58 30.66 2.44 9.88
C LEU A 58 31.54 3.66 10.19
N THR A 59 30.92 4.81 10.44
CA THR A 59 31.59 6.06 10.85
C THR A 59 31.30 6.37 12.32
N GLU A 60 31.99 7.34 12.91
CA GLU A 60 31.71 7.81 14.28
C GLU A 60 30.27 8.30 14.47
N SER A 61 29.64 8.76 13.39
CA SER A 61 28.25 9.20 13.32
C SER A 61 27.24 8.06 13.09
N GLY A 62 27.68 6.82 12.90
CA GLY A 62 26.83 5.64 12.72
C GLY A 62 27.04 4.89 11.41
N LEU A 63 26.05 4.09 11.03
CA LEU A 63 26.06 3.30 9.79
C LEU A 63 25.65 4.19 8.60
N LYS A 64 26.52 4.29 7.59
CA LYS A 64 26.20 4.88 6.30
C LYS A 64 26.06 3.77 5.26
N ILE A 65 24.89 3.65 4.66
CA ILE A 65 24.64 2.73 3.54
C ILE A 65 24.85 3.51 2.24
N THR A 66 25.59 2.93 1.30
CA THR A 66 25.77 3.46 -0.05
C THR A 66 24.41 3.45 -0.76
N PRO A 67 23.93 4.59 -1.27
CA PRO A 67 22.71 4.62 -2.08
C PRO A 67 22.85 3.67 -3.27
N LEU A 68 21.78 2.98 -3.63
CA LEU A 68 21.75 2.22 -4.86
C LEU A 68 21.91 3.18 -6.04
N ASP A 69 22.84 2.86 -6.94
CA ASP A 69 22.92 3.56 -8.21
C ASP A 69 21.64 3.32 -9.01
N ALA A 70 21.16 4.37 -9.69
CA ALA A 70 20.01 4.25 -10.57
C ALA A 70 20.33 3.26 -11.69
N ALA A 71 19.72 2.06 -11.65
CA ALA A 71 19.88 1.04 -12.67
C ALA A 71 19.15 1.39 -13.99
N VAL A 72 18.52 2.57 -14.08
CA VAL A 72 17.76 3.02 -15.22
C VAL A 72 18.71 3.60 -16.28
N PRO A 73 18.83 3.00 -17.48
CA PRO A 73 19.69 3.55 -18.52
C PRO A 73 19.21 4.93 -18.98
N ASP A 74 20.13 5.85 -19.32
CA ASP A 74 19.78 7.20 -19.80
C ASP A 74 18.78 7.18 -20.98
N ARG A 75 18.89 6.18 -21.87
CA ARG A 75 17.95 5.97 -22.98
C ARG A 75 16.51 5.74 -22.53
N ALA A 76 16.31 5.15 -21.35
CA ALA A 76 14.98 4.90 -20.81
C ALA A 76 14.34 6.22 -20.34
N GLN A 77 15.12 7.11 -19.74
CA GLN A 77 14.62 8.45 -19.39
C GLN A 77 14.21 9.23 -20.65
N ALA A 78 15.03 9.20 -21.70
CA ALA A 78 14.67 9.83 -22.98
C ALA A 78 13.36 9.28 -23.57
N LEU A 79 13.11 7.97 -23.43
CA LEU A 79 11.86 7.34 -23.87
C LEU A 79 10.66 7.75 -22.99
N ILE A 80 10.84 7.85 -21.67
CA ILE A 80 9.82 8.35 -20.74
C ILE A 80 9.41 9.77 -21.14
N ASP A 81 10.39 10.63 -21.41
CA ASP A 81 10.13 12.03 -21.79
C ASP A 81 9.38 12.12 -23.13
N GLN A 82 9.81 11.34 -24.13
CA GLN A 82 9.13 11.27 -25.43
C GLN A 82 7.69 10.75 -25.30
N THR A 83 7.50 9.68 -24.52
CA THR A 83 6.16 9.09 -24.31
C THR A 83 5.25 10.05 -23.55
N SER A 84 5.78 10.75 -22.55
CA SER A 84 5.03 11.76 -21.77
C SER A 84 4.59 12.93 -22.63
N GLN A 85 5.35 13.32 -23.66
CA GLN A 85 4.96 14.36 -24.62
C GLN A 85 3.79 13.95 -25.53
N LEU A 86 3.57 12.65 -25.72
CA LEU A 86 2.44 12.13 -26.51
C LEU A 86 1.13 12.13 -25.71
N LEU A 87 1.20 12.20 -24.37
CA LEU A 87 0.01 12.18 -23.52
C LEU A 87 -0.71 13.54 -23.58
N PRO A 88 -2.03 13.55 -23.85
CA PRO A 88 -2.79 14.79 -23.88
C PRO A 88 -2.89 15.40 -22.48
N ARG A 89 -2.91 16.74 -22.42
CA ARG A 89 -3.25 17.47 -21.19
C ARG A 89 -4.77 17.42 -20.98
N ILE A 90 -5.20 16.54 -20.09
CA ILE A 90 -6.62 16.37 -19.72
C ILE A 90 -6.85 16.86 -18.29
N LYS A 91 -8.06 17.33 -18.00
CA LYS A 91 -8.42 17.67 -16.62
C LYS A 91 -8.56 16.40 -15.80
N ILE A 92 -8.09 16.40 -14.55
CA ILE A 92 -8.18 15.23 -13.67
C ILE A 92 -9.63 14.74 -13.51
N THR A 93 -10.61 15.64 -13.52
CA THR A 93 -12.03 15.29 -13.44
C THR A 93 -12.54 14.61 -14.70
N GLU A 94 -12.00 14.96 -15.88
CA GLU A 94 -12.31 14.28 -17.15
C GLU A 94 -11.66 12.89 -17.17
N LEU A 95 -10.40 12.77 -16.72
CA LEU A 95 -9.75 11.48 -16.57
C LEU A 95 -10.53 10.55 -15.63
N LEU A 96 -11.01 11.06 -14.50
CA LEU A 96 -11.83 10.28 -13.57
C LEU A 96 -13.16 9.83 -14.19
N MET A 97 -13.76 10.65 -15.05
CA MET A 97 -14.97 10.26 -15.80
C MET A 97 -14.67 9.15 -16.80
N ASP A 98 -13.56 9.23 -17.54
CA ASP A 98 -13.15 8.17 -18.47
C ASP A 98 -12.89 6.84 -17.73
N VAL A 99 -12.19 6.90 -16.59
CA VAL A 99 -11.95 5.72 -15.75
C VAL A 99 -13.25 5.14 -15.18
N ASP A 100 -14.19 6.00 -14.79
CA ASP A 100 -15.52 5.54 -14.39
C ASP A 100 -16.28 4.90 -15.56
N ASP A 101 -16.18 5.43 -16.77
CA ASP A 101 -16.82 4.83 -17.94
C ASP A 101 -16.21 3.45 -18.28
N TRP A 102 -14.92 3.22 -17.99
CA TRP A 102 -14.25 1.92 -18.20
C TRP A 102 -14.57 0.87 -17.13
N THR A 103 -14.72 1.30 -15.87
CA THR A 103 -14.77 0.40 -14.71
C THR A 103 -16.14 0.37 -14.04
N GLY A 104 -16.94 1.43 -14.22
CA GLY A 104 -18.21 1.67 -13.54
C GLY A 104 -18.07 1.77 -12.03
N PHE A 105 -16.90 2.17 -11.49
CA PHE A 105 -16.65 2.14 -10.05
C PHE A 105 -17.61 3.05 -9.27
N SER A 106 -18.14 4.11 -9.89
CA SER A 106 -19.04 5.07 -9.25
C SER A 106 -20.36 4.45 -8.77
N ARG A 107 -20.79 3.33 -9.38
CA ARG A 107 -22.01 2.59 -8.99
C ARG A 107 -22.00 2.14 -7.53
N HIS A 108 -20.81 2.00 -6.94
CA HIS A 108 -20.66 1.57 -5.55
C HIS A 108 -21.00 2.68 -4.53
N PHE A 109 -20.99 3.95 -4.95
CA PHE A 109 -21.35 5.10 -4.11
C PHE A 109 -22.86 5.29 -4.07
N THR A 110 -23.53 4.31 -3.46
CA THR A 110 -24.99 4.26 -3.35
C THR A 110 -25.49 5.10 -2.18
N HIS A 111 -26.69 5.66 -2.37
CA HIS A 111 -27.38 6.46 -1.38
C HIS A 111 -27.77 5.60 -0.17
N LEU A 112 -27.47 6.10 1.04
CA LEU A 112 -27.56 5.34 2.29
C LEU A 112 -28.97 4.75 2.58
N LYS A 113 -30.04 5.41 2.11
CA LYS A 113 -31.41 5.03 2.48
C LYS A 113 -32.05 4.02 1.53
N ASP A 114 -31.84 4.18 0.24
CA ASP A 114 -32.57 3.47 -0.82
C ASP A 114 -31.63 2.73 -1.79
N GLY A 115 -30.31 2.84 -1.61
CA GLY A 115 -29.32 2.18 -2.44
C GLY A 115 -29.19 2.76 -3.85
N ALA A 116 -29.81 3.91 -4.14
CA ALA A 116 -29.76 4.50 -5.47
C ALA A 116 -28.36 5.07 -5.79
N GLU A 117 -27.93 4.96 -7.05
CA GLU A 117 -26.68 5.57 -7.50
C GLU A 117 -26.73 7.11 -7.44
N ALA A 118 -25.56 7.73 -7.32
CA ALA A 118 -25.45 9.18 -7.38
C ALA A 118 -25.85 9.71 -8.76
N LYS A 119 -26.91 10.52 -8.83
CA LYS A 119 -27.41 11.09 -10.09
C LYS A 119 -26.43 12.04 -10.77
N ASP A 120 -25.63 12.75 -9.97
CA ASP A 120 -24.64 13.71 -10.45
C ASP A 120 -23.24 13.14 -10.25
N ARG A 121 -22.73 12.48 -11.31
CA ARG A 121 -21.39 11.87 -11.30
C ARG A 121 -20.29 12.91 -11.10
N THR A 122 -20.42 14.09 -11.70
CA THR A 122 -19.42 15.15 -11.58
C THR A 122 -19.31 15.63 -10.14
N LEU A 123 -20.45 15.80 -9.44
CA LEU A 123 -20.47 16.14 -8.03
C LEU A 123 -19.84 15.05 -7.17
N LEU A 124 -20.12 13.77 -7.46
CA LEU A 124 -19.53 12.63 -6.78
C LEU A 124 -18.01 12.59 -6.95
N LEU A 125 -17.52 12.65 -8.18
CA LEU A 125 -16.09 12.61 -8.49
C LEU A 125 -15.35 13.82 -7.90
N SER A 126 -15.99 14.99 -7.83
CA SER A 126 -15.42 16.17 -7.18
C SER A 126 -15.27 15.99 -5.66
N ALA A 127 -16.26 15.36 -5.01
CA ALA A 127 -16.17 15.03 -3.58
C ALA A 127 -15.04 14.02 -3.31
N ILE A 128 -14.99 12.94 -4.10
CA ILE A 128 -13.93 11.92 -4.03
C ILE A 128 -12.55 12.54 -4.24
N LEU A 129 -12.39 13.38 -5.27
CA LEU A 129 -11.14 14.08 -5.54
C LEU A 129 -10.73 14.95 -4.36
N GLY A 130 -11.68 15.65 -3.74
CA GLY A 130 -11.43 16.52 -2.59
C GLY A 130 -10.89 15.77 -1.37
N ASP A 131 -11.40 14.56 -1.14
CA ASP A 131 -10.88 13.65 -0.11
C ASP A 131 -9.49 13.12 -0.51
N ALA A 132 -9.33 12.65 -1.75
CA ALA A 132 -8.11 12.00 -2.23
C ALA A 132 -6.86 12.89 -2.21
N ILE A 133 -7.00 14.18 -2.52
CA ILE A 133 -5.87 15.12 -2.54
C ILE A 133 -5.74 15.94 -1.24
N ASN A 134 -6.49 15.58 -0.19
CA ASN A 134 -6.55 16.31 1.09
C ASN A 134 -6.91 17.80 0.94
N LEU A 135 -7.66 18.16 -0.10
CA LEU A 135 -8.10 19.55 -0.33
C LEU A 135 -9.31 19.89 0.55
N GLY A 136 -10.18 18.91 0.77
CA GLY A 136 -11.43 19.05 1.52
C GLY A 136 -12.52 19.79 0.73
N LEU A 137 -13.77 19.62 1.16
CA LEU A 137 -14.95 20.09 0.40
C LEU A 137 -15.05 21.61 0.25
N THR A 138 -14.58 22.37 1.25
CA THR A 138 -14.65 23.85 1.22
C THR A 138 -13.79 24.41 0.08
N LYS A 139 -12.50 24.06 0.06
CA LYS A 139 -11.60 24.50 -1.00
C LYS A 139 -11.95 23.90 -2.35
N MET A 140 -12.50 22.69 -2.37
CA MET A 140 -13.02 22.08 -3.60
C MET A 140 -14.16 22.90 -4.19
N ALA A 141 -15.10 23.37 -3.37
CA ALA A 141 -16.18 24.26 -3.81
C ALA A 141 -15.67 25.61 -4.32
N GLU A 142 -14.67 26.20 -3.66
CA GLU A 142 -14.05 27.47 -4.10
C GLU A 142 -13.31 27.33 -5.43
N SER A 143 -12.72 26.17 -5.69
CA SER A 143 -11.90 25.91 -6.88
C SER A 143 -12.71 25.43 -8.09
N SER A 144 -14.01 25.15 -7.93
CA SER A 144 -14.81 24.48 -8.94
C SER A 144 -16.08 25.26 -9.28
N PRO A 145 -16.21 25.82 -10.50
CA PRO A 145 -17.39 26.59 -10.89
C PRO A 145 -18.69 25.80 -10.78
N GLY A 146 -19.71 26.38 -10.14
CA GLY A 146 -21.05 25.78 -10.02
C GLY A 146 -21.24 24.77 -8.87
N LEU A 147 -20.15 24.43 -8.17
CA LEU A 147 -20.17 23.58 -6.99
C LEU A 147 -20.31 24.44 -5.72
N THR A 148 -21.00 23.90 -4.72
CA THR A 148 -21.12 24.54 -3.40
C THR A 148 -20.77 23.53 -2.32
N TYR A 149 -20.23 24.02 -1.20
CA TYR A 149 -19.95 23.18 -0.05
C TYR A 149 -21.18 22.37 0.38
N ALA A 150 -22.36 23.00 0.40
CA ALA A 150 -23.61 22.34 0.78
C ALA A 150 -23.95 21.14 -0.12
N LYS A 151 -23.75 21.25 -1.44
CA LYS A 151 -23.98 20.14 -2.38
C LYS A 151 -22.98 19.00 -2.15
N LEU A 152 -21.69 19.34 -2.01
CA LEU A 152 -20.63 18.36 -1.79
C LEU A 152 -20.80 17.64 -0.45
N SER A 153 -21.08 18.38 0.62
CA SER A 153 -21.26 17.83 1.97
C SER A 153 -22.50 16.94 2.04
N TRP A 154 -23.59 17.32 1.38
CA TRP A 154 -24.78 16.47 1.27
C TRP A 154 -24.45 15.19 0.52
N LEU A 155 -23.82 15.28 -0.66
CA LEU A 155 -23.47 14.08 -1.43
C LEU A 155 -22.54 13.15 -0.65
N GLN A 156 -21.49 13.69 -0.02
CA GLN A 156 -20.57 12.89 0.79
C GLN A 156 -21.31 12.17 1.92
N ALA A 157 -22.17 12.89 2.67
CA ALA A 157 -22.90 12.31 3.80
C ALA A 157 -23.83 11.15 3.40
N TRP A 158 -24.40 11.17 2.19
CA TRP A 158 -25.36 10.16 1.76
C TRP A 158 -24.76 9.06 0.88
N HIS A 159 -23.66 9.31 0.17
CA HIS A 159 -23.11 8.39 -0.83
C HIS A 159 -21.70 7.86 -0.53
N ILE A 160 -20.91 8.56 0.30
CA ILE A 160 -19.49 8.22 0.54
C ILE A 160 -19.30 7.66 1.94
N ARG A 161 -18.79 6.43 2.02
CA ARG A 161 -18.47 5.69 3.24
C ARG A 161 -17.27 4.77 3.01
N ASP A 162 -16.69 4.22 4.07
CA ASP A 162 -15.52 3.34 3.97
C ASP A 162 -15.81 2.11 3.10
N GLU A 163 -17.01 1.52 3.21
CA GLU A 163 -17.42 0.38 2.40
C GLU A 163 -17.61 0.71 0.92
N THR A 164 -18.07 1.94 0.59
CA THR A 164 -18.22 2.35 -0.81
C THR A 164 -16.86 2.60 -1.44
N TYR A 165 -15.93 3.20 -0.69
CA TYR A 165 -14.53 3.33 -1.13
C TYR A 165 -13.87 1.97 -1.33
N SER A 166 -14.05 1.05 -0.39
CA SER A 166 -13.48 -0.29 -0.48
C SER A 166 -14.00 -1.05 -1.71
N ALA A 167 -15.31 -0.98 -1.98
CA ALA A 167 -15.92 -1.63 -3.13
C ALA A 167 -15.47 -0.98 -4.46
N ALA A 168 -15.44 0.36 -4.52
CA ALA A 168 -14.94 1.09 -5.68
C ALA A 168 -13.46 0.79 -5.97
N LEU A 169 -12.61 0.76 -4.93
CA LEU A 169 -11.20 0.41 -5.06
C LEU A 169 -11.02 -1.01 -5.58
N ALA A 170 -11.80 -1.98 -5.05
CA ALA A 170 -11.76 -3.34 -5.55
C ALA A 170 -12.10 -3.43 -7.05
N GLU A 171 -13.04 -2.63 -7.54
CA GLU A 171 -13.38 -2.57 -8.96
C GLU A 171 -12.21 -2.04 -9.81
N LEU A 172 -11.57 -0.95 -9.37
CA LEU A 172 -10.41 -0.36 -10.04
C LEU A 172 -9.23 -1.35 -10.08
N VAL A 173 -8.93 -1.96 -8.94
CA VAL A 173 -7.86 -2.96 -8.80
C VAL A 173 -8.13 -4.17 -9.70
N ASN A 174 -9.35 -4.70 -9.69
CA ASN A 174 -9.74 -5.81 -10.56
C ASN A 174 -9.66 -5.47 -12.05
N HIS A 175 -9.98 -4.24 -12.43
CA HIS A 175 -9.84 -3.78 -13.81
C HIS A 175 -8.36 -3.68 -14.21
N GLN A 176 -7.52 -3.09 -13.36
CA GLN A 176 -6.08 -3.01 -13.58
C GLN A 176 -5.44 -4.39 -13.73
N TYR A 177 -5.80 -5.34 -12.86
CA TYR A 177 -5.31 -6.71 -12.93
C TYR A 177 -5.61 -7.42 -14.25
N ARG A 178 -6.71 -7.06 -14.92
CA ARG A 178 -7.08 -7.65 -16.23
C ARG A 178 -6.42 -6.93 -17.40
N HIS A 179 -5.82 -5.77 -17.19
CA HIS A 179 -5.20 -4.99 -18.24
C HIS A 179 -3.89 -5.64 -18.68
N ALA A 180 -3.70 -5.84 -20.00
CA ALA A 180 -2.52 -6.54 -20.52
C ALA A 180 -1.19 -5.91 -20.10
N PHE A 181 -1.18 -4.59 -19.88
CA PHE A 181 0.01 -3.87 -19.46
C PHE A 181 0.42 -4.14 -17.99
N ALA A 182 -0.51 -4.59 -17.14
CA ALA A 182 -0.22 -4.91 -15.75
C ALA A 182 0.79 -6.06 -15.62
N ALA A 183 0.73 -7.03 -16.54
CA ALA A 183 1.65 -8.18 -16.60
C ALA A 183 3.11 -7.79 -16.92
N HIS A 184 3.39 -6.56 -17.34
CA HIS A 184 4.77 -6.08 -17.51
C HIS A 184 5.44 -5.68 -16.20
N TRP A 185 4.65 -5.42 -15.14
CA TRP A 185 5.18 -5.06 -13.83
C TRP A 185 5.50 -6.29 -12.98
N GLY A 186 4.67 -7.33 -13.07
CA GLY A 186 4.79 -8.54 -12.26
C GLY A 186 3.75 -9.59 -12.63
N ASP A 187 3.82 -10.74 -11.96
CA ASP A 187 2.93 -11.88 -12.21
C ASP A 187 1.77 -11.98 -11.20
N GLY A 188 1.64 -11.00 -10.28
CA GLY A 188 0.59 -10.95 -9.27
C GLY A 188 0.89 -11.78 -8.03
N THR A 189 2.11 -12.28 -7.87
CA THR A 189 2.47 -13.19 -6.76
C THR A 189 3.16 -12.48 -5.60
N THR A 190 3.67 -11.27 -5.81
CA THR A 190 4.38 -10.51 -4.78
C THR A 190 3.73 -9.13 -4.54
N SER A 191 3.96 -8.59 -3.34
CA SER A 191 3.53 -7.23 -2.98
C SER A 191 4.57 -6.58 -2.08
N SER A 192 4.75 -5.27 -2.24
CA SER A 192 5.44 -4.46 -1.25
C SER A 192 4.43 -3.97 -0.24
N SER A 193 4.68 -4.21 1.04
CA SER A 193 3.75 -3.87 2.12
C SER A 193 4.45 -3.11 3.22
N ASP A 194 3.84 -2.02 3.68
CA ASP A 194 4.34 -1.21 4.78
C ASP A 194 3.24 -0.93 5.81
N GLY A 195 3.65 -0.76 7.06
CA GLY A 195 2.78 -0.41 8.18
C GLY A 195 3.18 0.95 8.74
N GLN A 196 2.50 2.01 8.30
CA GLN A 196 2.75 3.36 8.78
C GLN A 196 2.00 3.62 10.09
N ARG A 197 2.72 4.01 11.13
CA ARG A 197 2.12 4.36 12.43
C ARG A 197 1.94 5.86 12.56
N PHE A 198 0.71 6.26 12.87
CA PHE A 198 0.37 7.63 13.24
C PHE A 198 0.07 7.68 14.74
N ARG A 199 0.70 8.62 15.44
CA ARG A 199 0.42 8.87 16.87
C ARG A 199 -0.99 9.41 17.01
N ALA A 200 -1.76 8.85 17.94
CA ALA A 200 -3.09 9.33 18.27
C ALA A 200 -2.95 10.34 19.42
N GLY A 201 -3.11 11.63 19.13
CA GLY A 201 -3.05 12.70 20.12
C GLY A 201 -4.41 13.35 20.41
N GLY A 202 -4.54 13.99 21.56
CA GLY A 202 -5.74 14.76 21.93
C GLY A 202 -6.99 13.88 22.02
N ARG A 203 -8.08 14.29 21.35
CA ARG A 203 -9.35 13.54 21.38
C ARG A 203 -9.28 12.15 20.72
N GLY A 204 -8.26 11.89 19.90
CA GLY A 204 -8.07 10.60 19.22
C GLY A 204 -7.34 9.56 20.08
N GLU A 205 -6.70 9.98 21.17
CA GLU A 205 -5.85 9.14 22.04
C GLU A 205 -6.61 7.94 22.62
N SER A 206 -7.87 8.14 23.01
CA SER A 206 -8.76 7.09 23.53
C SER A 206 -9.12 6.00 22.52
N THR A 207 -8.90 6.25 21.23
CA THR A 207 -9.19 5.32 20.13
C THR A 207 -7.94 4.73 19.48
N GLY A 208 -6.76 5.08 20.00
CA GLY A 208 -5.49 4.51 19.57
C GLY A 208 -5.17 3.21 20.31
N HIS A 209 -4.50 2.28 19.65
CA HIS A 209 -3.97 1.08 20.29
C HIS A 209 -2.52 1.30 20.72
N VAL A 210 -2.15 0.77 21.88
CA VAL A 210 -0.75 0.72 22.30
C VAL A 210 -0.08 -0.46 21.63
N ASN A 211 0.99 -0.20 20.88
CA ASN A 211 1.82 -1.25 20.27
C ASN A 211 3.26 -1.08 20.80
N PRO A 212 3.74 -2.00 21.67
CA PRO A 212 5.06 -1.91 22.32
C PRO A 212 6.24 -1.76 21.36
N LYS A 213 6.13 -2.25 20.11
CA LYS A 213 7.13 -2.05 19.06
C LYS A 213 7.40 -0.56 18.78
N TYR A 214 6.41 0.29 19.01
CA TYR A 214 6.45 1.72 18.70
C TYR A 214 6.32 2.61 19.95
N GLY A 215 6.60 2.05 21.13
CA GLY A 215 6.49 2.71 22.42
C GLY A 215 5.12 2.56 23.08
N SER A 216 4.92 3.28 24.18
CA SER A 216 3.70 3.21 25.01
C SER A 216 2.60 4.18 24.56
N GLU A 217 2.88 5.07 23.62
CA GLU A 217 1.90 6.05 23.16
C GLU A 217 0.80 5.38 22.31
N PRO A 218 -0.48 5.76 22.48
CA PRO A 218 -1.55 5.30 21.61
C PRO A 218 -1.30 5.74 20.16
N GLY A 219 -1.56 4.84 19.22
CA GLY A 219 -1.45 5.13 17.79
C GLY A 219 -2.33 4.24 16.95
N ARG A 220 -2.44 4.58 15.67
CA ARG A 220 -3.04 3.71 14.66
C ARG A 220 -1.98 3.31 13.65
N LEU A 221 -2.02 2.05 13.25
CA LEU A 221 -1.23 1.51 12.16
C LEU A 221 -2.11 1.43 10.93
N PHE A 222 -1.69 2.09 9.87
CA PHE A 222 -2.27 1.93 8.55
C PHE A 222 -1.38 0.99 7.78
N TYR A 223 -1.98 -0.08 7.27
CA TYR A 223 -1.30 -1.02 6.42
C TYR A 223 -1.56 -0.62 4.97
N THR A 224 -0.49 -0.37 4.24
CA THR A 224 -0.53 -0.15 2.79
C THR A 224 0.20 -1.29 2.12
N HIS A 225 -0.30 -1.70 0.97
CA HIS A 225 0.39 -2.62 0.10
C HIS A 225 0.21 -2.19 -1.34
N ILE A 226 1.21 -2.47 -2.16
CA ILE A 226 1.18 -2.31 -3.62
C ILE A 226 1.59 -3.66 -4.19
N SER A 227 0.73 -4.23 -5.01
CA SER A 227 1.00 -5.48 -5.73
C SER A 227 2.10 -5.27 -6.78
N ASP A 228 2.81 -6.33 -7.15
CA ASP A 228 3.79 -6.29 -8.25
C ASP A 228 3.15 -6.04 -9.63
N GLN A 229 1.82 -5.98 -9.72
CA GLN A 229 1.07 -5.48 -10.89
C GLN A 229 0.63 -4.01 -10.74
N TYR A 230 1.26 -3.31 -9.79
CA TYR A 230 1.12 -1.88 -9.49
C TYR A 230 -0.28 -1.45 -9.03
N ALA A 231 -1.02 -2.36 -8.41
CA ALA A 231 -2.38 -2.16 -7.90
C ALA A 231 -2.41 -2.08 -6.37
#